data_AF-A0A0N4V3T4-F1
#
_entry.id   AF-A0A0N4V3T4-F1
#
_cell.length_a   1.000
_cell.length_b   1.000
_cell.length_c   1.000
_cell.angle_alpha   90.00
_cell.angle_beta   90.00
_cell.angle_gamma   90.00
#
_symmetry.space_group_name_H-M   'P 1'
#
loop_
_entity.id
_entity.type
_entity.pdbx_description
1 polymer ?
#
loop_
_entity_poly.entity_id
_entity_poly.type
_entity_poly.pdbx_seq_one_letter_code
_entity_poly.pdbx_strand_id
1 'polypeptide(L)'
;MARDYEVRRKLWDAKVPVQFVLDSCEALQCSIMLPRVSYFSLALPRVLQFFGNAVEQIDTDSVWLQYGPTPVKWHYPVGVLFDLLKEDNKLPWIITVRTTDFPEQLIRWSRDSMEGSFIQSVKEADYLKHKAEVVNSMKPEDYRRLWNGLVHGIF
;
A
#
# COMPACT_ATOMS: atom_id res chain seq x y z
N MET A 1 28.71 -1.38 8.94
CA MET A 1 27.76 -1.42 10.08
C MET A 1 26.98 -0.11 10.25
N ALA A 2 27.56 1.04 10.64
CA ALA A 2 26.79 2.29 10.81
C ALA A 2 26.16 2.81 9.49
N ARG A 3 26.91 2.77 8.38
CA ARG A 3 26.42 3.15 7.05
C ARG A 3 25.25 2.30 6.56
N ASP A 4 25.22 1.01 6.89
CA ASP A 4 24.15 0.10 6.46
C ASP A 4 22.84 0.38 7.20
N TYR A 5 22.94 0.77 8.48
CA TYR A 5 21.78 1.20 9.26
C TYR A 5 21.19 2.49 8.66
N GLU A 6 22.02 3.50 8.37
CA GLU A 6 21.57 4.76 7.80
C GLU A 6 20.85 4.58 6.45
N VAL A 7 21.37 3.70 5.58
CA VAL A 7 20.72 3.39 4.29
C VAL A 7 19.37 2.73 4.50
N ARG A 8 19.28 1.69 5.36
CA ARG A 8 18.01 1.03 5.66
C ARG A 8 17.00 1.97 6.29
N ARG A 9 17.44 2.84 7.20
CA ARG A 9 16.59 3.83 7.85
C ARG A 9 16.05 4.85 6.85
N LYS A 10 16.91 5.36 5.95
CA LYS A 10 16.47 6.26 4.87
C LYS A 10 15.45 5.61 3.94
N LEU A 11 15.63 4.33 3.59
CA LEU A 11 14.66 3.59 2.78
C LEU A 11 13.31 3.43 3.52
N TRP A 12 13.35 3.10 4.80
CA TRP A 12 12.15 2.95 5.64
C TRP A 12 11.38 4.27 5.80
N ASP A 13 12.08 5.36 6.07
CA ASP A 13 11.50 6.68 6.32
C ASP A 13 11.07 7.39 5.03
N ALA A 14 11.45 6.88 3.85
CA ALA A 14 11.14 7.51 2.58
C ALA A 14 9.62 7.49 2.29
N LYS A 15 9.09 8.62 1.83
CA LYS A 15 7.66 8.82 1.58
C LYS A 15 7.38 9.38 0.19
N VAL A 16 6.14 9.18 -0.27
CA VAL A 16 5.58 9.77 -1.49
C VAL A 16 4.41 10.68 -1.09
N PRO A 17 4.37 11.94 -1.54
CA PRO A 17 3.19 12.78 -1.38
C PRO A 17 2.10 12.29 -2.34
N VAL A 18 1.01 11.76 -1.79
CA VAL A 18 -0.13 11.24 -2.55
C VAL A 18 -1.36 12.09 -2.27
N GLN A 19 -2.10 12.43 -3.32
CA GLN A 19 -3.40 13.10 -3.24
C GLN A 19 -4.46 12.13 -3.73
N PHE A 20 -5.42 11.80 -2.87
CA PHE A 20 -6.58 11.02 -3.23
C PHE A 20 -7.71 11.95 -3.66
N VAL A 21 -8.35 11.66 -4.78
CA VAL A 21 -9.51 12.39 -5.31
C VAL A 21 -10.65 11.40 -5.50
N LEU A 22 -11.83 11.70 -4.98
CA LEU A 22 -13.01 10.85 -5.19
C LEU A 22 -13.57 11.08 -6.60
N ASP A 23 -13.85 10.01 -7.33
CA ASP A 23 -14.32 10.09 -8.72
C ASP A 23 -15.71 10.70 -8.88
N SER A 24 -16.61 10.45 -7.94
CA SER A 24 -17.96 11.00 -7.91
C SER A 24 -18.00 12.48 -7.52
N CYS A 25 -16.91 13.02 -6.95
CA CYS A 25 -16.82 14.41 -6.52
C CYS A 25 -15.36 14.89 -6.49
N GLU A 26 -14.91 15.56 -7.56
CA GLU A 26 -13.53 16.07 -7.66
C GLU A 26 -13.17 17.09 -6.56
N ALA A 27 -14.16 17.78 -5.98
CA ALA A 27 -13.95 18.69 -4.87
C ALA A 27 -13.52 17.97 -3.58
N LEU A 28 -13.83 16.67 -3.45
CA LEU A 28 -13.45 15.84 -2.32
C LEU A 28 -12.09 15.19 -2.55
N GLN A 29 -11.10 15.74 -1.86
CA GLN A 29 -9.71 15.32 -1.97
C GLN A 29 -9.00 15.38 -0.63
N CYS A 30 -8.06 14.46 -0.40
CA CYS A 30 -7.18 14.50 0.76
C CYS A 30 -5.73 14.15 0.37
N SER A 31 -4.76 14.70 1.10
CA SER A 31 -3.34 14.47 0.85
C SER A 31 -2.68 13.76 2.01
N ILE A 32 -1.87 12.73 1.71
CA ILE A 32 -1.18 11.89 2.70
C ILE A 32 0.25 11.62 2.23
N MET A 33 1.20 11.72 3.14
CA MET A 33 2.58 11.24 2.92
C MET A 33 2.63 9.73 3.17
N LEU A 34 2.64 8.93 2.11
CA LEU A 34 2.66 7.46 2.22
C LEU A 34 4.10 6.92 2.26
N PRO A 35 4.44 6.00 3.18
CA PRO A 35 5.74 5.32 3.17
C PRO A 35 5.93 4.50 1.89
N ARG A 36 7.10 4.63 1.26
CA ARG A 36 7.43 3.90 0.01
C ARG A 36 7.39 2.38 0.19
N VAL A 37 7.76 1.90 1.38
CA VAL A 37 7.78 0.46 1.71
C VAL A 37 6.42 -0.11 2.08
N SER A 38 5.39 0.74 2.24
CA SER A 38 4.04 0.33 2.62
C SER A 38 3.15 0.05 1.41
N TYR A 39 1.87 -0.23 1.64
CA TYR A 39 0.87 -0.55 0.62
C TYR A 39 -0.30 0.44 0.67
N PHE A 40 -0.91 0.74 -0.48
CA PHE A 40 -2.07 1.63 -0.56
C PHE A 40 -3.25 1.16 0.30
N SER A 41 -3.46 -0.15 0.37
CA SER A 41 -4.55 -0.77 1.12
C SER A 41 -4.48 -0.50 2.63
N LEU A 42 -3.31 -0.17 3.17
CA LEU A 42 -3.17 0.24 4.58
C LEU A 42 -3.66 1.68 4.84
N ALA A 43 -3.63 2.54 3.83
CA ALA A 43 -4.13 3.92 3.93
C ALA A 43 -5.61 4.04 3.56
N LEU A 44 -6.12 3.14 2.70
CA LEU A 44 -7.49 3.17 2.17
C LEU A 44 -8.59 3.32 3.23
N PRO A 45 -8.60 2.58 4.35
CA PRO A 45 -9.65 2.74 5.37
C PRO A 45 -9.78 4.17 5.89
N ARG A 46 -8.66 4.86 6.10
CA ARG A 46 -8.64 6.25 6.56
C ARG A 46 -9.10 7.22 5.47
N VAL A 47 -8.72 6.97 4.22
CA VAL A 47 -9.14 7.77 3.05
C VAL A 47 -10.64 7.64 2.83
N LEU A 48 -11.18 6.42 2.89
CA LEU A 48 -12.61 6.16 2.74
C LEU A 48 -13.42 6.75 3.89
N GLN A 49 -12.92 6.67 5.13
CA GLN A 49 -13.56 7.34 6.27
C GLN A 49 -13.64 8.86 6.06
N PHE A 50 -12.60 9.49 5.49
CA PHE A 50 -12.62 10.91 5.17
C PHE A 50 -13.70 11.26 4.14
N PHE A 51 -13.82 10.46 3.07
CA PHE A 51 -14.84 10.70 2.03
C PHE A 51 -16.26 10.38 2.50
N GLY A 52 -16.46 9.30 3.26
CA GLY A 52 -17.77 8.89 3.78
C GLY A 52 -18.43 9.90 4.72
N ASN A 53 -17.68 10.87 5.24
CA ASN A 53 -18.25 12.00 6.00
C ASN A 53 -18.96 13.03 5.10
N ALA A 54 -18.71 13.01 3.79
CA ALA A 54 -19.16 14.02 2.84
C ALA A 54 -20.05 13.48 1.70
N VAL A 55 -20.08 12.16 1.48
CA VAL A 55 -20.92 11.51 0.45
C VAL A 55 -21.78 10.42 1.06
N GLU A 56 -22.78 9.96 0.28
CA GLU A 56 -23.54 8.75 0.59
C GLU A 56 -22.63 7.53 0.78
N GLN A 57 -23.17 6.50 1.40
CA GLN A 57 -22.41 5.31 1.79
C GLN A 57 -21.62 4.70 0.63
N ILE A 58 -20.30 4.68 0.76
CA ILE A 58 -19.39 4.07 -0.21
C ILE A 58 -19.37 2.55 0.01
N ASP A 59 -19.78 1.79 -0.99
CA ASP A 59 -19.56 0.34 -1.00
C ASP A 59 -18.05 0.05 -1.11
N THR A 60 -17.47 -0.43 -0.01
CA THR A 60 -16.03 -0.67 0.09
C THR A 60 -15.57 -1.81 -0.82
N ASP A 61 -16.45 -2.76 -1.15
CA ASP A 61 -16.10 -3.90 -2.01
C ASP A 61 -15.92 -3.47 -3.46
N SER A 62 -16.55 -2.36 -3.87
CA SER A 62 -16.45 -1.78 -5.20
C SER A 62 -15.30 -0.77 -5.33
N VAL A 63 -14.59 -0.46 -4.24
CA VAL A 63 -13.50 0.53 -4.24
C VAL A 63 -12.23 0.00 -4.90
N TRP A 64 -11.70 0.77 -5.85
CA TRP A 64 -10.37 0.57 -6.42
C TRP A 64 -9.65 1.89 -6.68
N LEU A 65 -8.35 1.82 -6.96
CA LEU A 65 -7.48 2.98 -7.13
C LEU A 65 -7.02 3.09 -8.59
N GLN A 66 -6.99 4.31 -9.11
CA GLN A 66 -6.63 4.60 -10.49
C GLN A 66 -5.59 5.74 -10.54
N TYR A 67 -4.60 5.59 -11.41
CA TYR A 67 -3.67 6.65 -11.79
C TYR A 67 -3.75 6.88 -13.30
N GLY A 68 -4.23 8.05 -13.73
CA GLY A 68 -4.48 8.30 -15.15
C GLY A 68 -5.39 7.22 -15.74
N PRO A 69 -5.01 6.50 -16.80
CA PRO A 69 -5.78 5.38 -17.34
C PRO A 69 -5.51 4.02 -16.64
N THR A 70 -4.57 3.96 -15.69
CA THR A 70 -4.03 2.71 -15.17
C THR A 70 -4.62 2.34 -13.79
N PRO A 71 -5.24 1.16 -13.65
CA PRO A 71 -5.63 0.65 -12.34
C PRO A 71 -4.41 0.31 -11.47
N VAL A 72 -4.42 0.75 -10.22
CA VAL A 72 -3.31 0.60 -9.27
C VAL A 72 -3.46 -0.72 -8.51
N LYS A 73 -2.42 -1.55 -8.59
CA LYS A 73 -2.39 -2.88 -7.97
C LYS A 73 -1.99 -2.77 -6.49
N TRP A 74 -2.95 -2.93 -5.58
CA TRP A 74 -2.75 -2.73 -4.13
C TRP A 74 -1.66 -3.60 -3.49
N HIS A 75 -1.36 -4.78 -4.04
CA HIS A 75 -0.38 -5.73 -3.50
C HIS A 75 1.08 -5.39 -3.83
N TYR A 76 1.33 -4.35 -4.62
CA TYR A 76 2.68 -3.81 -4.81
C TYR A 76 2.96 -2.66 -3.83
N PRO A 77 4.20 -2.51 -3.35
CA PRO A 77 4.58 -1.39 -2.49
C PRO A 77 4.34 -0.04 -3.17
N VAL A 78 3.96 0.97 -2.39
CA VAL A 78 3.67 2.33 -2.87
C VAL A 78 4.85 2.89 -3.67
N GLY A 79 6.07 2.72 -3.19
CA GLY A 79 7.28 3.21 -3.85
C GLY A 79 7.53 2.53 -5.20
N VAL A 80 7.27 1.22 -5.29
CA VAL A 80 7.40 0.46 -6.55
C VAL A 80 6.39 0.95 -7.57
N LEU A 81 5.14 1.13 -7.16
CA LEU A 81 4.10 1.64 -8.05
C LEU A 81 4.37 3.10 -8.47
N PHE A 82 4.87 3.93 -7.55
CA PHE A 82 5.25 5.31 -7.86
C PHE A 82 6.38 5.33 -8.90
N ASP A 83 7.47 4.61 -8.66
CA ASP A 83 8.62 4.60 -9.59
C ASP A 83 8.27 3.98 -10.95
N LEU A 84 7.32 3.04 -11.00
CA LEU A 84 6.88 2.38 -12.24
C LEU A 84 5.87 3.21 -13.05
N LEU A 85 4.92 3.88 -12.38
CA LEU A 85 3.78 4.51 -13.05
C LEU A 85 3.96 6.03 -13.21
N LYS A 86 4.73 6.69 -12.35
CA LYS A 86 4.81 8.16 -12.29
C LYS A 86 5.93 8.71 -13.16
N GLU A 87 5.69 8.80 -14.47
CA GLU A 87 6.69 9.26 -15.44
C GLU A 87 6.89 10.79 -15.48
N ASP A 88 5.85 11.57 -15.16
CA ASP A 88 5.82 13.02 -15.42
C ASP A 88 6.59 13.88 -14.39
N ASN A 89 7.25 13.28 -13.40
CA ASN A 89 7.96 13.93 -12.28
C ASN A 89 7.17 15.02 -11.52
N LYS A 90 5.85 15.13 -11.72
CA LYS A 90 5.00 16.16 -11.09
C LYS A 90 4.41 15.63 -9.79
N LEU A 91 4.63 16.34 -8.70
CA LEU A 91 4.03 16.03 -7.39
C LEU A 91 2.87 16.98 -7.09
N PRO A 92 1.87 16.56 -6.30
CA PRO A 92 1.72 15.22 -5.69
C PRO A 92 1.34 14.14 -6.70
N TRP A 93 1.46 12.87 -6.28
CA TRP A 93 0.93 11.76 -7.05
C TRP A 93 -0.59 11.66 -6.86
N ILE A 94 -1.34 12.07 -7.88
CA ILE A 94 -2.81 12.14 -7.84
C ILE A 94 -3.39 10.76 -8.15
N ILE A 95 -4.05 10.16 -7.16
CA ILE A 95 -4.73 8.87 -7.27
C ILE A 95 -6.23 9.10 -7.18
N THR A 96 -6.96 8.65 -8.20
CA THR A 96 -8.42 8.65 -8.18
C THR A 96 -8.92 7.43 -7.41
N VAL A 97 -9.81 7.66 -6.44
CA VAL A 97 -10.56 6.61 -5.74
C VAL A 97 -11.85 6.39 -6.50
N ARG A 98 -12.00 5.20 -7.08
CA ARG A 98 -13.13 4.80 -7.90
C ARG A 98 -14.07 3.97 -7.06
N THR A 99 -15.37 4.24 -7.14
CA THR A 99 -16.40 3.50 -6.37
C THR A 99 -17.28 2.60 -7.24
N THR A 100 -17.13 2.66 -8.57
CA THR A 100 -17.84 1.82 -9.55
C THR A 100 -16.86 1.14 -10.51
N ASP A 101 -17.36 0.22 -11.33
CA ASP A 101 -16.62 -0.37 -12.45
C ASP A 101 -15.30 -1.05 -12.02
N PHE A 102 -15.38 -1.92 -11.01
CA PHE A 102 -14.21 -2.64 -10.50
C PHE A 102 -13.53 -3.44 -11.64
N PRO A 103 -12.24 -3.21 -11.94
CA PRO A 103 -11.57 -3.86 -13.07
C PRO A 103 -11.35 -5.36 -12.83
N GLU A 104 -11.68 -6.20 -13.82
CA GLU A 104 -11.54 -7.67 -13.73
C GLU A 104 -10.10 -8.14 -13.50
N GLN A 105 -9.11 -7.37 -13.96
CA GLN A 105 -7.68 -7.64 -13.78
C GLN A 105 -7.16 -7.35 -12.37
N LEU A 106 -7.95 -6.70 -11.52
CA LEU A 106 -7.55 -6.42 -10.15
C LEU A 106 -8.03 -7.52 -9.19
N ILE A 107 -7.17 -7.83 -8.22
CA ILE A 107 -7.54 -8.66 -7.08
C ILE A 107 -8.31 -7.75 -6.11
N ARG A 108 -9.43 -8.21 -5.56
CA ARG A 108 -10.11 -7.49 -4.47
C ARG A 108 -9.25 -7.52 -3.21
N TRP A 109 -9.10 -6.38 -2.55
CA TRP A 109 -8.36 -6.32 -1.29
C TRP A 109 -9.31 -6.67 -0.14
N SER A 110 -8.81 -7.39 0.85
CA SER A 110 -9.49 -7.57 2.14
C SER A 110 -8.48 -7.37 3.25
N ARG A 111 -8.95 -7.14 4.48
CA ARG A 111 -8.06 -6.97 5.63
C ARG A 111 -7.15 -8.19 5.83
N ASP A 112 -7.71 -9.38 5.72
CA ASP A 112 -6.98 -10.64 5.92
C ASP A 112 -6.03 -10.94 4.74
N SER A 113 -6.41 -10.56 3.52
CA SER A 113 -5.58 -10.75 2.33
C SER A 113 -4.29 -9.92 2.36
N MET A 114 -4.27 -8.78 3.07
CA MET A 114 -3.09 -7.91 3.12
C MET A 114 -1.92 -8.55 3.90
N GLU A 115 -2.18 -8.98 5.13
CA GLU A 115 -1.16 -9.65 5.96
C GLU A 115 -0.70 -10.94 5.27
N GLY A 116 -1.64 -11.73 4.73
CA GLY A 116 -1.33 -12.94 3.98
C GLY A 116 -0.42 -12.68 2.79
N SER A 117 -0.71 -11.67 1.96
CA SER A 117 0.13 -11.30 0.82
C SER A 117 1.54 -10.88 1.24
N PHE A 118 1.65 -10.06 2.30
CA PHE A 118 2.95 -9.61 2.80
C PHE A 118 3.79 -10.79 3.32
N ILE A 119 3.21 -11.65 4.16
CA ILE A 119 3.90 -12.82 4.73
C ILE A 119 4.27 -13.82 3.62
N GLN A 120 3.42 -13.99 2.61
CA GLN A 120 3.73 -14.83 1.47
C GLN A 120 4.97 -14.32 0.70
N SER A 121 5.07 -13.01 0.46
CA SER A 121 6.28 -12.42 -0.16
C SER A 121 7.53 -12.62 0.70
N VAL A 122 7.42 -12.56 2.03
CA VAL A 122 8.56 -12.85 2.93
C VAL A 122 8.98 -14.31 2.84
N LYS A 123 8.02 -15.25 2.80
CA LYS A 123 8.28 -16.69 2.65
C LYS A 123 8.95 -17.01 1.32
N GLU A 124 8.48 -16.44 0.22
CA GLU A 124 9.07 -16.62 -1.11
C GLU A 124 10.50 -16.09 -1.17
N ALA A 125 10.73 -14.90 -0.60
CA ALA A 125 12.08 -14.34 -0.50
C ALA A 125 13.02 -15.22 0.33
N ASP A 126 12.53 -15.81 1.42
CA ASP A 126 13.32 -16.71 2.26
C ASP A 126 13.57 -18.08 1.60
N TYR A 127 12.61 -18.57 0.81
CA TYR A 127 12.81 -19.77 0.00
C TYR A 127 13.98 -19.60 -0.97
N LEU A 128 14.04 -18.46 -1.67
CA LEU A 128 15.14 -18.16 -2.59
C LEU A 128 16.48 -17.96 -1.90
N LYS A 129 16.52 -17.31 -0.74
CA LYS A 129 17.76 -16.99 -0.02
C LYS A 129 18.29 -18.14 0.84
N HIS A 130 17.39 -18.87 1.50
CA HIS A 130 17.71 -19.80 2.59
C HIS A 130 16.86 -21.07 2.54
N LYS A 131 16.20 -21.39 1.41
CA LYS A 131 15.33 -22.58 1.28
C LYS A 131 14.25 -22.69 2.36
N ALA A 132 13.73 -21.54 2.81
CA ALA A 132 12.70 -21.39 3.84
C ALA A 132 13.13 -21.78 5.26
N GLU A 133 14.43 -22.03 5.52
CA GLU A 133 14.93 -22.41 6.84
C GLU A 133 14.64 -21.35 7.91
N VAL A 134 14.79 -20.06 7.57
CA VAL A 134 14.61 -18.97 8.55
C VAL A 134 13.13 -18.81 8.88
N VAL A 135 12.26 -18.71 7.88
CA VAL A 135 10.81 -18.57 8.13
C VAL A 135 10.25 -19.80 8.84
N ASN A 136 10.71 -21.01 8.51
CA ASN A 136 10.26 -22.23 9.19
C ASN A 136 10.69 -22.28 10.66
N SER A 137 11.73 -21.55 11.07
CA SER A 137 12.15 -21.42 12.47
C SER A 137 11.38 -20.35 13.26
N MET A 138 10.62 -19.47 12.59
CA MET A 138 9.85 -18.39 13.22
C MET A 138 8.57 -18.90 13.87
N LYS A 139 8.20 -18.27 15.00
CA LYS A 139 6.92 -18.53 15.67
C LYS A 139 5.81 -17.66 15.09
N PRO A 140 4.52 -18.01 15.29
CA PRO A 140 3.39 -17.17 14.90
C PRO A 140 3.47 -15.72 15.39
N GLU A 141 4.03 -15.48 16.60
CA GLU A 141 4.26 -14.12 17.09
C GLU A 141 5.26 -13.31 16.26
N ASP A 142 6.28 -13.94 15.66
CA ASP A 142 7.30 -13.25 14.87
C ASP A 142 6.72 -12.72 13.56
N TYR A 143 5.86 -13.50 12.90
CA TYR A 143 5.12 -13.06 11.71
C TYR A 143 4.24 -11.84 12.01
N ARG A 144 3.51 -11.86 13.13
CA ARG A 144 2.71 -10.71 13.57
C ARG A 144 3.58 -9.50 13.88
N ARG A 145 4.77 -9.69 14.45
CA ARG A 145 5.71 -8.59 14.72
C ARG A 145 6.23 -7.96 13.44
N LEU A 146 6.55 -8.76 12.42
CA LEU A 146 6.93 -8.25 11.09
C LEU A 146 5.82 -7.40 10.47
N TRP A 147 4.59 -7.92 10.48
CA TRP A 147 3.43 -7.22 9.94
C TRP A 147 3.12 -5.93 10.71
N ASN A 148 3.07 -5.99 12.04
CA ASN A 148 2.81 -4.81 12.87
C ASN A 148 3.92 -3.76 12.74
N GLY A 149 5.18 -4.19 12.56
CA GLY A 149 6.28 -3.28 12.25
C GLY A 149 6.00 -2.44 11.01
N LEU A 150 5.54 -3.08 9.94
CA LEU A 150 5.16 -2.40 8.70
C LEU A 150 3.93 -1.49 8.89
N VAL A 151 2.86 -1.99 9.50
CA VAL A 151 1.59 -1.25 9.67
C VAL A 151 1.78 -0.01 10.53
N HIS A 152 2.59 -0.10 11.59
CA HIS A 152 2.81 0.98 12.55
C HIS A 152 4.04 1.83 12.25
N GLY A 153 4.81 1.49 11.20
CA GLY A 153 6.04 2.21 10.83
C GLY A 153 7.19 2.04 11.84
N ILE A 154 7.21 0.95 12.59
CA ILE A 154 8.26 0.61 13.56
C ILE A 154 9.39 -0.08 12.82
N PHE A 155 10.55 0.59 12.76
CA PHE A 155 11.78 0.08 12.13
C PHE A 155 12.51 -0.94 13.02
#